data_AF-A0A815Q6Y6-F1
#
_entry.id   AF-A0A815Q6Y6-F1
#
_cell.length_a   1.000
_cell.length_b   1.000
_cell.length_c   1.000
_cell.angle_alpha   90.00
_cell.angle_beta   90.00
_cell.angle_gamma   90.00
#
_symmetry.space_group_name_H-M   'P 1'
#
loop_
_entity.id
_entity.type
_entity.pdbx_description
1 polymer ?
#
loop_
_entity_poly.entity_id
_entity_poly.type
_entity_poly.pdbx_seq_one_letter_code
_entity_poly.pdbx_strand_id
1 'polypeptide(L)'
;MPGDPTESDFIFPREQRENQRRDPKSSTNVDDVRNRSRYPPVVHHKPDSVATPVSDNRVNQSRDNAQDFKQKNKLAGSVSLPRKLDNQIPKSPEAHFERSEVLKNAFHADEELSPRRTPRAAYPSQIFGIEKNTRKDVRDLLEYLGHNLPIMNKRGPMSGQCIPETDQMENFLRQNFDFRNIEGKYIVSGVRAFEIRIPVQKMNPTTKIYFPDKQSNAFVTTVAEILKWQGSFAVYADRTIQGMDKEFLCQALQGKSKHGNEAFCMKFVVRISDCPILMKFDAQILSRSLDDNWPNLIKLVSVTGIDFAGREHDVDDITTYITNWKEVFHLDRSTGMPAVFHGRDFYLLRSHPPVQLDTRRVLDDLMKMVRTRLRACDMERVEIVVETGIGLGVFAGKHLGIDDQIRKLSAYAARYVLQKEGFTFTNIRAIVFALPIFSKDTSGRRLPDTYDDFVNEFRANNYSGSIPVLIVDQDMHELTFTIARQGFRVSQLNPADSHGVFGEYWQNHGPAVEEKLALTTLGLLVQHHLINPYVLDPNRYKLI
;
A
#
# COMPACT_ATOMS: atom_id res chain seq x y z
N MET A 1 -24.76 40.09 40.61
CA MET A 1 -23.62 40.99 40.88
C MET A 1 -22.50 40.56 39.94
N PRO A 2 -22.19 41.35 38.90
CA PRO A 2 -21.49 40.95 37.69
C PRO A 2 -20.08 41.56 37.57
N GLY A 3 -19.37 41.24 36.49
CA GLY A 3 -18.13 41.92 36.11
C GLY A 3 -17.64 41.52 34.72
N ASP A 4 -18.30 42.06 33.69
CA ASP A 4 -17.71 42.29 32.36
C ASP A 4 -16.54 43.29 32.47
N PRO A 5 -15.66 43.31 31.46
CA PRO A 5 -15.42 44.59 30.80
C PRO A 5 -15.45 44.49 29.25
N THR A 6 -16.48 45.17 28.71
CA THR A 6 -16.44 46.24 27.68
C THR A 6 -15.69 46.07 26.36
N GLU A 7 -16.49 46.19 25.31
CA GLU A 7 -16.18 46.70 23.97
C GLU A 7 -15.44 48.05 23.97
N SER A 8 -14.62 48.27 22.93
CA SER A 8 -14.56 49.56 22.23
C SER A 8 -14.06 49.37 20.79
N ASP A 9 -14.98 49.57 19.85
CA ASP A 9 -14.89 50.31 18.58
C ASP A 9 -13.65 50.20 17.69
N PHE A 10 -13.86 49.92 16.39
CA PHE A 10 -13.44 50.81 15.30
C PHE A 10 -14.07 50.42 13.94
N ILE A 11 -15.15 51.12 13.59
CA ILE A 11 -15.43 51.84 12.32
C ILE A 11 -15.09 51.16 10.97
N PHE A 12 -16.15 50.89 10.19
CA PHE A 12 -16.16 50.70 8.73
C PHE A 12 -15.80 52.00 7.96
N PRO A 13 -15.31 51.86 6.72
CA PRO A 13 -16.03 52.56 5.63
C PRO A 13 -16.47 51.64 4.48
N ARG A 14 -17.63 52.00 3.94
CA ARG A 14 -18.26 51.53 2.71
C ARG A 14 -17.68 52.24 1.47
N GLU A 15 -18.07 51.68 0.32
CA GLU A 15 -18.02 52.19 -1.07
C GLU A 15 -16.74 51.80 -1.84
N GLN A 16 -16.78 51.28 -3.07
CA GLN A 16 -17.69 51.56 -4.19
C GLN A 16 -17.99 50.31 -5.06
N ARG A 17 -19.17 50.36 -5.69
CA ARG A 17 -19.59 49.52 -6.82
C ARG A 17 -18.92 50.01 -8.10
N GLU A 18 -18.56 49.10 -9.01
CA GLU A 18 -18.78 49.34 -10.44
C GLU A 18 -18.87 48.04 -11.25
N ASN A 19 -19.90 47.99 -12.09
CA ASN A 19 -20.19 46.96 -13.08
C ASN A 19 -19.23 47.08 -14.28
N GLN A 20 -18.88 45.96 -14.93
CA GLN A 20 -19.02 45.86 -16.39
C GLN A 20 -18.93 44.42 -16.92
N ARG A 21 -19.93 44.07 -17.73
CA ARG A 21 -20.02 42.89 -18.60
C ARG A 21 -19.04 43.01 -19.77
N ARG A 22 -18.51 41.88 -20.27
CA ARG A 22 -18.43 41.52 -21.70
C ARG A 22 -17.81 40.12 -21.90
N ASP A 23 -18.54 39.30 -22.65
CA ASP A 23 -18.13 38.11 -23.42
C ASP A 23 -18.25 38.49 -24.93
N PRO A 24 -17.89 37.66 -25.94
CA PRO A 24 -16.88 36.58 -26.07
C PRO A 24 -16.12 36.61 -27.45
N LYS A 25 -15.40 35.51 -27.78
CA LYS A 25 -14.78 35.07 -29.09
C LYS A 25 -13.33 35.56 -29.32
N SER A 26 -12.37 34.83 -29.90
CA SER A 26 -12.36 33.72 -30.88
C SER A 26 -10.98 33.02 -30.99
N SER A 27 -10.99 31.71 -31.31
CA SER A 27 -10.09 30.91 -32.21
C SER A 27 -8.57 31.17 -32.32
N THR A 28 -7.75 30.10 -32.16
CA THR A 28 -7.02 29.40 -33.28
C THR A 28 -6.19 28.20 -32.77
N ASN A 29 -6.07 27.20 -33.64
CA ASN A 29 -5.29 25.94 -33.53
C ASN A 29 -3.77 26.18 -33.60
N VAL A 30 -2.97 25.24 -33.07
CA VAL A 30 -1.91 24.43 -33.75
C VAL A 30 -1.16 23.55 -32.74
N ASP A 31 -0.75 22.38 -33.21
CA ASP A 31 -0.15 21.20 -32.56
C ASP A 31 1.24 21.34 -31.90
N ASP A 32 1.50 20.33 -31.06
CA ASP A 32 2.77 19.60 -30.80
C ASP A 32 3.80 20.03 -29.72
N VAL A 33 3.83 19.19 -28.66
CA VAL A 33 4.99 18.44 -28.13
C VAL A 33 6.23 19.21 -27.61
N ARG A 34 6.29 19.41 -26.28
CA ARG A 34 7.34 18.95 -25.33
C ARG A 34 7.43 19.82 -24.06
N ASN A 35 7.50 19.10 -22.94
CA ASN A 35 8.30 19.38 -21.74
C ASN A 35 7.83 20.36 -20.64
N ARG A 36 7.91 19.80 -19.42
CA ARG A 36 8.16 20.37 -18.09
C ARG A 36 6.97 20.92 -17.29
N SER A 37 6.60 20.08 -16.31
CA SER A 37 6.09 20.46 -14.99
C SER A 37 6.63 21.83 -14.54
N ARG A 38 5.73 22.81 -14.44
CA ARG A 38 5.94 24.06 -13.71
C ARG A 38 4.69 24.33 -12.87
N TYR A 39 4.82 24.12 -11.57
CA TYR A 39 4.02 24.88 -10.60
C TYR A 39 4.42 26.38 -10.70
N PRO A 40 3.52 27.32 -10.33
CA PRO A 40 3.80 28.75 -10.48
C PRO A 40 4.92 29.21 -9.51
N PRO A 41 5.73 30.21 -9.88
CA PRO A 41 6.83 30.68 -9.06
C PRO A 41 6.33 31.57 -7.90
N VAL A 42 6.83 31.30 -6.70
CA VAL A 42 6.75 32.21 -5.55
C VAL A 42 7.90 33.21 -5.65
N VAL A 43 7.58 34.48 -5.43
CA VAL A 43 8.50 35.63 -5.50
C VAL A 43 9.49 35.57 -4.35
N HIS A 44 10.80 35.61 -4.65
CA HIS A 44 11.86 35.77 -3.65
C HIS A 44 12.62 37.09 -3.85
N HIS A 45 12.76 37.83 -2.75
CA HIS A 45 13.74 38.91 -2.61
C HIS A 45 15.16 38.32 -2.51
N LYS A 46 16.09 38.88 -3.27
CA LYS A 46 17.55 38.62 -3.19
C LYS A 46 18.17 39.36 -2.00
N PRO A 47 19.36 38.90 -1.56
CA PRO A 47 20.53 39.77 -1.73
C PRO A 47 21.77 39.06 -2.30
N ASP A 48 22.77 39.89 -2.59
CA ASP A 48 23.82 39.76 -3.59
C ASP A 48 25.08 38.93 -3.26
N SER A 49 25.72 38.49 -4.35
CA SER A 49 27.17 38.40 -4.65
C SER A 49 28.13 37.59 -3.76
N VAL A 50 28.96 36.73 -4.35
CA VAL A 50 30.33 37.02 -4.87
C VAL A 50 30.84 35.78 -5.65
N ALA A 51 31.71 36.02 -6.63
CA ALA A 51 32.08 35.15 -7.72
C ALA A 51 33.43 34.38 -7.55
N THR A 52 33.47 33.12 -8.05
CA THR A 52 34.51 32.46 -8.90
C THR A 52 35.98 32.27 -8.41
N PRO A 53 36.86 31.45 -9.07
CA PRO A 53 36.70 30.30 -10.00
C PRO A 53 37.76 29.14 -9.87
N VAL A 54 37.71 28.22 -10.85
CA VAL A 54 38.78 27.45 -11.57
C VAL A 54 39.22 26.03 -11.14
N SER A 55 39.29 25.19 -12.18
CA SER A 55 40.32 24.18 -12.57
C SER A 55 40.15 22.69 -12.25
N ASP A 56 39.75 21.97 -13.30
CA ASP A 56 40.58 21.05 -14.10
C ASP A 56 41.26 19.79 -13.53
N ASN A 57 41.09 18.75 -14.35
CA ASN A 57 42.05 17.73 -14.78
C ASN A 57 42.09 16.35 -14.09
N ARG A 58 41.64 15.37 -14.90
CA ARG A 58 42.43 14.25 -15.47
C ARG A 58 42.56 12.92 -14.69
N VAL A 59 42.05 11.88 -15.39
CA VAL A 59 42.82 10.75 -15.98
C VAL A 59 43.06 9.49 -15.14
N ASN A 60 42.52 8.38 -15.69
CA ASN A 60 43.04 7.00 -15.76
C ASN A 60 43.27 6.24 -14.42
N GLN A 61 43.10 4.92 -14.29
CA GLN A 61 43.25 3.81 -15.23
C GLN A 61 42.88 2.48 -14.53
N SER A 62 42.68 1.45 -15.36
CA SER A 62 43.06 0.03 -15.14
C SER A 62 42.10 -0.85 -14.31
N ARG A 63 41.48 -1.87 -14.95
CA ARG A 63 41.92 -3.29 -15.13
C ARG A 63 41.52 -4.14 -13.90
N ASP A 64 41.04 -5.39 -13.97
CA ASP A 64 40.98 -6.40 -15.02
C ASP A 64 39.81 -7.36 -14.77
N ASN A 65 39.40 -8.01 -15.86
CA ASN A 65 38.43 -9.09 -15.93
C ASN A 65 38.98 -10.40 -15.35
N ALA A 66 38.13 -11.15 -14.66
CA ALA A 66 38.30 -12.58 -14.40
C ALA A 66 37.16 -13.34 -15.07
N GLN A 67 37.49 -14.31 -15.92
CA GLN A 67 36.54 -15.26 -16.49
C GLN A 67 37.09 -16.69 -16.40
N ASP A 68 36.12 -17.56 -16.13
CA ASP A 68 36.03 -18.99 -16.46
C ASP A 68 36.85 -20.03 -15.71
N PHE A 69 36.11 -20.87 -14.96
CA PHE A 69 36.24 -22.32 -15.05
C PHE A 69 34.86 -23.00 -14.85
N LYS A 70 34.38 -23.68 -15.88
CA LYS A 70 33.34 -24.74 -15.84
C LYS A 70 34.03 -26.05 -16.17
N GLN A 71 33.77 -27.13 -15.42
CA GLN A 71 33.13 -28.36 -15.95
C GLN A 71 33.19 -29.58 -15.01
N LYS A 72 32.10 -30.37 -15.11
CA LYS A 72 31.99 -31.86 -15.15
C LYS A 72 31.51 -32.64 -13.92
N ASN A 73 30.21 -32.97 -13.95
CA ASN A 73 29.56 -34.30 -14.01
C ASN A 73 30.30 -35.55 -13.47
N LYS A 74 29.58 -36.38 -12.68
CA LYS A 74 29.02 -37.70 -13.10
C LYS A 74 28.37 -38.50 -11.94
N LEU A 75 27.21 -39.12 -12.26
CA LEU A 75 26.70 -40.49 -11.94
C LEU A 75 26.55 -40.90 -10.45
N ALA A 76 25.66 -41.79 -9.98
CA ALA A 76 24.53 -42.59 -10.46
C ALA A 76 23.94 -43.29 -9.20
N GLY A 77 22.71 -43.84 -9.24
CA GLY A 77 22.30 -44.84 -8.24
C GLY A 77 20.81 -44.94 -7.95
N SER A 78 20.14 -45.85 -8.65
CA SER A 78 18.78 -46.32 -8.40
C SER A 78 18.78 -47.54 -7.47
N VAL A 79 17.83 -47.63 -6.51
CA VAL A 79 17.36 -48.91 -5.93
C VAL A 79 15.87 -48.79 -5.58
N SER A 80 15.12 -49.85 -5.85
CA SER A 80 13.67 -49.99 -5.71
C SER A 80 13.28 -51.17 -4.78
N LEU A 81 11.98 -51.20 -4.42
CA LEU A 81 11.13 -52.31 -3.85
C LEU A 81 10.95 -52.35 -2.30
N PRO A 82 9.88 -52.99 -1.75
CA PRO A 82 8.46 -53.04 -2.14
C PRO A 82 7.41 -52.96 -0.98
N ARG A 83 6.17 -52.56 -1.35
CA ARG A 83 4.78 -52.93 -0.93
C ARG A 83 4.34 -53.52 0.46
N LYS A 84 3.15 -53.03 0.86
CA LYS A 84 2.02 -53.56 1.70
C LYS A 84 2.18 -53.45 3.24
N LEU A 85 1.17 -53.14 4.06
CA LEU A 85 -0.19 -53.70 4.17
C LEU A 85 -1.18 -52.73 4.87
N ASP A 86 -2.46 -53.03 4.69
CA ASP A 86 -3.67 -52.42 5.27
C ASP A 86 -3.73 -52.32 6.80
N ASN A 87 -4.51 -51.36 7.31
CA ASN A 87 -5.51 -51.65 8.36
C ASN A 87 -6.60 -50.58 8.43
N GLN A 88 -7.84 -51.09 8.54
CA GLN A 88 -9.12 -50.40 8.65
C GLN A 88 -9.42 -49.98 10.11
N ILE A 89 -10.59 -49.32 10.29
CA ILE A 89 -11.45 -49.14 11.49
C ILE A 89 -11.50 -47.67 11.99
N PRO A 90 -12.67 -47.08 12.37
CA PRO A 90 -13.99 -47.01 11.73
C PRO A 90 -14.50 -45.53 11.62
N LYS A 91 -15.65 -45.33 10.96
CA LYS A 91 -16.35 -44.03 10.85
C LYS A 91 -17.27 -43.77 12.06
N SER A 92 -17.34 -42.52 12.52
CA SER A 92 -18.56 -41.92 13.10
C SER A 92 -18.61 -40.40 12.79
N PRO A 93 -19.78 -39.75 12.84
CA PRO A 93 -20.16 -38.73 11.85
C PRO A 93 -20.22 -37.32 12.43
N GLU A 94 -19.46 -36.37 11.89
CA GLU A 94 -19.66 -34.94 12.18
C GLU A 94 -19.49 -34.08 10.91
N ALA A 95 -20.63 -33.54 10.46
CA ALA A 95 -20.83 -32.31 9.71
C ALA A 95 -19.81 -31.95 8.61
N HIS A 96 -19.78 -32.71 7.51
CA HIS A 96 -19.33 -32.18 6.23
C HIS A 96 -20.39 -31.25 5.65
N PHE A 97 -20.26 -29.95 5.92
CA PHE A 97 -21.02 -28.90 5.26
C PHE A 97 -20.54 -28.75 3.80
N GLU A 98 -21.48 -28.70 2.86
CA GLU A 98 -21.35 -28.68 1.40
C GLU A 98 -20.61 -27.46 0.82
N ARG A 99 -19.32 -27.28 1.11
CA ARG A 99 -18.51 -26.21 0.46
C ARG A 99 -18.11 -26.54 -0.99
N SER A 100 -18.12 -27.81 -1.37
CA SER A 100 -17.69 -28.25 -2.71
C SER A 100 -18.74 -27.98 -3.80
N GLU A 101 -20.03 -27.87 -3.46
CA GLU A 101 -21.06 -27.52 -4.45
C GLU A 101 -21.17 -26.01 -4.67
N VAL A 102 -20.93 -25.20 -3.64
CA VAL A 102 -20.86 -23.74 -3.75
C VAL A 102 -19.75 -23.31 -4.71
N LEU A 103 -18.59 -23.96 -4.68
CA LEU A 103 -17.51 -23.70 -5.63
C LEU A 103 -17.95 -24.01 -7.07
N LYS A 104 -18.59 -25.16 -7.34
CA LYS A 104 -19.04 -25.52 -8.70
C LYS A 104 -20.11 -24.57 -9.25
N ASN A 105 -21.04 -24.10 -8.41
CA ASN A 105 -22.11 -23.20 -8.85
C ASN A 105 -21.62 -21.74 -9.01
N ALA A 106 -20.60 -21.32 -8.26
CA ALA A 106 -19.99 -19.99 -8.41
C ALA A 106 -19.17 -19.85 -9.72
N PHE A 107 -18.68 -20.95 -10.30
CA PHE A 107 -17.94 -20.92 -11.57
C PHE A 107 -18.82 -20.84 -12.83
N HIS A 108 -20.14 -21.00 -12.72
CA HIS A 108 -21.06 -21.00 -13.86
C HIS A 108 -22.01 -19.79 -13.94
N ALA A 109 -22.07 -18.93 -12.92
CA ALA A 109 -23.07 -17.86 -12.86
C ALA A 109 -22.69 -16.55 -13.58
N ASP A 110 -21.44 -16.37 -14.04
CA ASP A 110 -20.97 -15.10 -14.64
C ASP A 110 -20.68 -15.21 -16.17
N GLU A 111 -21.25 -16.19 -16.89
CA GLU A 111 -20.95 -16.40 -18.33
C GLU A 111 -21.73 -15.50 -19.31
N GLU A 112 -22.70 -14.69 -18.86
CA GLU A 112 -23.43 -13.77 -19.73
C GLU A 112 -23.04 -12.31 -19.47
N LEU A 113 -21.97 -11.84 -20.12
CA LEU A 113 -21.76 -10.48 -20.66
C LEU A 113 -20.27 -10.23 -20.94
N SER A 114 -19.72 -10.80 -22.01
CA SER A 114 -18.58 -10.21 -22.72
C SER A 114 -18.41 -10.78 -24.12
N PRO A 115 -18.19 -9.95 -25.15
CA PRO A 115 -17.87 -10.44 -26.48
C PRO A 115 -16.54 -11.20 -26.43
N ARG A 116 -16.49 -12.37 -27.10
CA ARG A 116 -15.33 -13.26 -27.24
C ARG A 116 -14.07 -12.46 -27.57
N ARG A 117 -13.27 -12.13 -26.54
CA ARG A 117 -11.92 -11.60 -26.70
C ARG A 117 -11.01 -12.77 -27.05
N THR A 118 -10.18 -12.59 -28.07
CA THR A 118 -9.04 -13.44 -28.40
C THR A 118 -8.26 -13.84 -27.14
N PRO A 119 -7.61 -15.02 -27.11
CA PRO A 119 -6.84 -15.46 -25.95
C PRO A 119 -5.74 -14.43 -25.68
N ARG A 120 -5.96 -13.57 -24.68
CA ARG A 120 -4.92 -12.67 -24.18
C ARG A 120 -3.84 -13.57 -23.58
N ALA A 121 -2.58 -13.32 -23.95
CA ALA A 121 -1.44 -14.04 -23.39
C ALA A 121 -1.58 -14.12 -21.86
N ALA A 122 -1.48 -15.34 -21.31
CA ALA A 122 -1.57 -15.57 -19.88
C ALA A 122 -0.53 -14.71 -19.14
N TYR A 123 -0.94 -14.13 -18.00
CA TYR A 123 -0.05 -13.30 -17.20
C TYR A 123 1.05 -14.15 -16.58
N PRO A 124 2.22 -13.54 -16.31
CA PRO A 124 3.20 -14.16 -15.46
C PRO A 124 2.57 -14.44 -14.08
N SER A 125 2.27 -15.71 -13.83
CA SER A 125 1.89 -16.22 -12.51
C SER A 125 2.79 -17.41 -12.19
N GLN A 126 3.15 -17.55 -10.92
CA GLN A 126 3.98 -18.64 -10.43
C GLN A 126 3.45 -19.07 -9.07
N ILE A 127 3.24 -20.37 -8.90
CA ILE A 127 2.79 -20.94 -7.63
C ILE A 127 3.93 -21.78 -7.03
N PHE A 128 4.16 -21.58 -5.73
CA PHE A 128 5.19 -22.24 -4.95
C PHE A 128 4.59 -22.89 -3.70
N GLY A 129 5.24 -23.93 -3.18
CA GLY A 129 4.83 -24.58 -1.92
C GLY A 129 3.48 -25.31 -1.97
N ILE A 130 2.96 -25.68 -3.15
CA ILE A 130 1.84 -26.62 -3.24
C ILE A 130 2.38 -28.03 -2.98
N GLU A 131 1.91 -28.62 -1.90
CA GLU A 131 2.18 -30.00 -1.53
C GLU A 131 0.95 -30.90 -1.82
N LYS A 132 1.15 -32.22 -1.74
CA LYS A 132 0.06 -33.19 -1.98
C LYS A 132 -1.11 -33.02 -1.00
N ASN A 133 -0.80 -32.65 0.24
CA ASN A 133 -1.75 -32.42 1.34
C ASN A 133 -2.36 -31.00 1.35
N THR A 134 -1.92 -30.08 0.48
CA THR A 134 -2.57 -28.77 0.35
C THR A 134 -4.05 -28.98 0.04
N ARG A 135 -4.92 -28.30 0.80
CA ARG A 135 -6.36 -28.44 0.65
C ARG A 135 -6.80 -28.11 -0.78
N LYS A 136 -7.72 -28.91 -1.31
CA LYS A 136 -8.22 -28.79 -2.68
C LYS A 136 -8.81 -27.41 -2.97
N ASP A 137 -9.58 -26.84 -2.05
CA ASP A 137 -10.19 -25.52 -2.19
C ASP A 137 -9.16 -24.39 -2.34
N VAL A 138 -8.05 -24.46 -1.60
CA VAL A 138 -6.93 -23.51 -1.71
C VAL A 138 -6.19 -23.68 -3.04
N ARG A 139 -5.93 -24.93 -3.45
CA ARG A 139 -5.27 -25.21 -4.74
C ARG A 139 -6.10 -24.69 -5.91
N ASP A 140 -7.39 -25.05 -5.94
CA ASP A 140 -8.33 -24.64 -6.98
C ASP A 140 -8.44 -23.10 -7.04
N LEU A 141 -8.43 -22.42 -5.88
CA LEU A 141 -8.41 -20.96 -5.81
C LEU A 141 -7.13 -20.38 -6.45
N LEU A 142 -5.94 -20.82 -6.05
CA LEU A 142 -4.68 -20.26 -6.58
C LEU A 142 -4.54 -20.50 -8.08
N GLU A 143 -4.95 -21.67 -8.57
CA GLU A 143 -5.00 -21.99 -9.99
C GLU A 143 -5.99 -21.06 -10.72
N TYR A 144 -7.17 -20.81 -10.14
CA TYR A 144 -8.15 -19.90 -10.72
C TYR A 144 -7.61 -18.48 -10.82
N LEU A 145 -7.09 -17.91 -9.73
CA LEU A 145 -6.54 -16.56 -9.68
C LEU A 145 -5.41 -16.40 -10.71
N GLY A 146 -4.49 -17.37 -10.77
CA GLY A 146 -3.31 -17.32 -11.65
C GLY A 146 -3.62 -17.39 -13.15
N HIS A 147 -4.81 -17.85 -13.55
CA HIS A 147 -5.14 -18.10 -14.97
C HIS A 147 -6.39 -17.38 -15.49
N ASN A 148 -7.34 -17.02 -14.64
CA ASN A 148 -8.68 -16.60 -15.08
C ASN A 148 -9.00 -15.12 -14.84
N LEU A 149 -8.23 -14.42 -14.02
CA LEU A 149 -8.50 -13.01 -13.73
C LEU A 149 -8.01 -12.06 -14.83
N PRO A 150 -8.71 -10.93 -15.03
CA PRO A 150 -8.36 -9.97 -16.05
C PRO A 150 -7.03 -9.26 -15.75
N ILE A 151 -6.45 -8.77 -16.85
CA ILE A 151 -5.25 -7.94 -16.88
C ILE A 151 -5.43 -6.68 -16.02
N MET A 152 -4.47 -6.38 -15.15
CA MET A 152 -4.39 -5.05 -14.55
C MET A 152 -4.20 -3.99 -15.64
N ASN A 153 -5.11 -3.02 -15.73
CA ASN A 153 -4.96 -1.90 -16.66
C ASN A 153 -3.93 -0.87 -16.14
N LYS A 154 -2.66 -1.08 -16.44
CA LYS A 154 -1.53 -0.19 -16.05
C LYS A 154 -1.57 1.20 -16.70
N ARG A 155 -2.46 1.42 -17.66
CA ARG A 155 -2.66 2.70 -18.36
C ARG A 155 -4.07 3.25 -18.12
N GLY A 156 -4.77 2.73 -17.10
CA GLY A 156 -6.12 3.15 -16.76
C GLY A 156 -6.16 4.54 -16.10
N PRO A 157 -7.37 5.02 -15.76
CA PRO A 157 -7.59 6.33 -15.14
C PRO A 157 -6.73 6.56 -13.90
N MET A 158 -6.59 5.53 -13.04
CA MET A 158 -5.76 5.58 -11.83
C MET A 158 -4.26 5.43 -12.11
N SER A 159 -3.77 5.53 -13.35
CA SER A 159 -2.32 5.59 -13.62
C SER A 159 -1.76 7.02 -13.55
N GLY A 160 -2.63 8.03 -13.55
CA GLY A 160 -2.29 9.45 -13.55
C GLY A 160 -2.86 10.21 -12.35
N GLN A 161 -3.23 11.48 -12.55
CA GLN A 161 -3.59 12.39 -11.46
C GLN A 161 -4.92 12.09 -10.74
N CYS A 162 -5.57 10.94 -10.94
CA CYS A 162 -6.77 10.47 -10.19
C CYS A 162 -7.84 11.56 -9.86
N ILE A 163 -7.98 12.60 -10.70
CA ILE A 163 -8.83 13.77 -10.42
C ILE A 163 -10.30 13.35 -10.37
N PRO A 164 -10.84 12.63 -11.37
CA PRO A 164 -12.23 12.21 -11.33
C PRO A 164 -12.56 11.36 -10.10
N GLU A 165 -11.65 10.49 -9.70
CA GLU A 165 -11.84 9.59 -8.56
C GLU A 165 -11.75 10.35 -7.23
N THR A 166 -10.87 11.35 -7.14
CA THR A 166 -10.81 12.25 -5.98
C THR A 166 -12.08 13.08 -5.86
N ASP A 167 -12.54 13.69 -6.95
CA ASP A 167 -13.78 14.47 -6.97
C ASP A 167 -14.98 13.58 -6.61
N GLN A 168 -15.01 12.33 -7.08
CA GLN A 168 -16.05 11.37 -6.75
C GLN A 168 -16.05 11.01 -5.26
N MET A 169 -14.88 10.76 -4.66
CA MET A 169 -14.75 10.48 -3.24
C MET A 169 -15.11 11.72 -2.39
N GLU A 170 -14.67 12.92 -2.77
CA GLU A 170 -15.06 14.17 -2.09
C GLU A 170 -16.57 14.39 -2.17
N ASN A 171 -17.19 14.17 -3.33
CA ASN A 171 -18.63 14.30 -3.51
C ASN A 171 -19.40 13.28 -2.65
N PHE A 172 -18.94 12.02 -2.64
CA PHE A 172 -19.49 10.99 -1.77
C PHE A 172 -19.44 11.40 -0.29
N LEU A 173 -18.28 11.87 0.18
CA LEU A 173 -18.12 12.29 1.57
C LEU A 173 -18.95 13.54 1.90
N ARG A 174 -19.04 14.49 0.97
CA ARG A 174 -19.81 15.74 1.14
C ARG A 174 -21.31 15.45 1.24
N GLN A 175 -21.83 14.59 0.37
CA GLN A 175 -23.25 14.26 0.33
C GLN A 175 -23.70 13.44 1.54
N ASN A 176 -22.88 12.51 2.00
CA ASN A 176 -23.28 11.57 3.05
C ASN A 176 -22.90 12.04 4.47
N PHE A 177 -21.82 12.82 4.60
CA PHE A 177 -21.24 13.15 5.91
C PHE A 177 -20.98 14.66 6.12
N ASP A 178 -21.37 15.52 5.17
CA ASP A 178 -21.09 16.97 5.20
C ASP A 178 -19.59 17.27 5.36
N PHE A 179 -18.77 16.57 4.56
CA PHE A 179 -17.33 16.78 4.44
C PHE A 179 -17.00 18.17 3.88
N ARG A 180 -16.06 18.86 4.53
CA ARG A 180 -15.54 20.17 4.09
C ARG A 180 -14.05 20.29 4.35
N ASN A 181 -13.34 20.87 3.40
CA ASN A 181 -11.98 21.36 3.63
C ASN A 181 -12.03 22.61 4.51
N ILE A 182 -11.13 22.69 5.48
CA ILE A 182 -11.00 23.84 6.38
C ILE A 182 -10.06 24.85 5.70
N GLU A 183 -10.59 26.03 5.38
CA GLU A 183 -9.85 27.06 4.66
C GLU A 183 -8.56 27.48 5.39
N GLY A 184 -7.46 27.57 4.64
CA GLY A 184 -6.15 27.98 5.14
C GLY A 184 -5.48 26.99 6.10
N LYS A 185 -6.09 25.84 6.41
CA LYS A 185 -5.52 24.83 7.31
C LYS A 185 -5.04 23.61 6.54
N TYR A 186 -3.90 23.11 6.98
CA TYR A 186 -3.25 21.92 6.44
C TYR A 186 -2.96 20.95 7.58
N ILE A 187 -3.15 19.65 7.35
CA ILE A 187 -2.74 18.61 8.31
C ILE A 187 -1.21 18.53 8.30
N VAL A 188 -0.66 18.45 7.09
CA VAL A 188 0.77 18.52 6.78
C VAL A 188 0.96 19.34 5.50
N SER A 189 2.18 19.77 5.19
CA SER A 189 2.46 20.58 4.00
C SER A 189 1.90 19.94 2.72
N GLY A 190 0.99 20.64 2.05
CA GLY A 190 0.34 20.18 0.82
C GLY A 190 -0.93 19.35 1.02
N VAL A 191 -1.30 18.95 2.25
CA VAL A 191 -2.54 18.20 2.54
C VAL A 191 -3.54 19.08 3.26
N ARG A 192 -4.70 19.31 2.62
CA ARG A 192 -5.77 20.16 3.18
C ARG A 192 -6.36 19.51 4.43
N ALA A 193 -6.52 20.30 5.49
CA ALA A 193 -7.28 19.86 6.65
C ALA A 193 -8.77 19.79 6.29
N PHE A 194 -9.47 18.82 6.88
CA PHE A 194 -10.88 18.62 6.63
C PHE A 194 -11.64 18.35 7.93
N GLU A 195 -12.96 18.53 7.86
CA GLU A 195 -13.90 18.14 8.92
C GLU A 195 -15.08 17.37 8.33
N ILE A 196 -15.67 16.50 9.15
CA ILE A 196 -16.92 15.82 8.89
C ILE A 196 -17.95 16.30 9.92
N ARG A 197 -19.00 16.99 9.47
CA ARG A 197 -19.99 17.61 10.37
C ARG A 197 -21.13 16.67 10.76
N ILE A 198 -21.36 15.62 9.98
CA ILE A 198 -22.32 14.57 10.30
C ILE A 198 -21.52 13.27 10.55
N PRO A 199 -21.15 12.99 11.81
CA PRO A 199 -20.50 11.73 12.13
C PRO A 199 -21.43 10.54 11.84
N VAL A 200 -20.94 9.55 11.07
CA VAL A 200 -20.88 8.15 11.56
C VAL A 200 -22.02 7.74 12.50
N GLN A 201 -21.69 7.96 13.77
CA GLN A 201 -22.36 7.45 14.95
C GLN A 201 -23.65 8.21 15.28
N LYS A 202 -23.93 9.34 14.63
CA LYS A 202 -25.15 10.14 14.82
C LYS A 202 -26.20 9.90 13.74
N MET A 203 -25.88 9.13 12.70
CA MET A 203 -26.80 8.83 11.60
C MET A 203 -27.74 7.66 11.97
N ASN A 204 -28.92 7.60 11.34
CA ASN A 204 -29.83 6.46 11.52
C ASN A 204 -29.18 5.18 10.95
N PRO A 205 -29.06 4.08 11.73
CA PRO A 205 -28.43 2.84 11.31
C PRO A 205 -29.02 2.20 10.04
N THR A 206 -30.31 2.42 9.74
CA THR A 206 -30.98 1.84 8.56
C THR A 206 -30.81 2.69 7.30
N THR A 207 -30.19 3.87 7.38
CA THR A 207 -29.94 4.72 6.23
C THR A 207 -29.03 4.01 5.24
N LYS A 208 -29.47 3.97 3.97
CA LYS A 208 -28.68 3.42 2.86
C LYS A 208 -27.77 4.51 2.28
N ILE A 209 -26.52 4.14 2.05
CA ILE A 209 -25.46 4.96 1.47
C ILE A 209 -25.03 4.31 0.16
N TYR A 210 -24.85 5.11 -0.89
CA TYR A 210 -24.55 4.67 -2.25
C TYR A 210 -23.23 5.26 -2.72
N PHE A 211 -22.45 4.46 -3.44
CA PHE A 211 -21.24 4.91 -4.11
C PHE A 211 -21.13 4.33 -5.53
N PRO A 212 -21.03 5.15 -6.59
CA PRO A 212 -21.41 6.57 -6.64
C PRO A 212 -22.92 6.78 -6.39
N ASP A 213 -23.31 8.01 -6.06
CA ASP A 213 -24.69 8.32 -5.63
C ASP A 213 -25.75 7.89 -6.66
N LYS A 214 -26.73 7.10 -6.18
CA LYS A 214 -27.97 6.70 -6.89
C LYS A 214 -27.79 6.18 -8.33
N GLN A 215 -26.65 5.58 -8.64
CA GLN A 215 -26.45 4.89 -9.92
C GLN A 215 -26.95 3.44 -9.87
N SER A 216 -27.40 2.90 -11.01
CA SER A 216 -27.93 1.53 -11.11
C SER A 216 -26.88 0.45 -10.79
N ASN A 217 -25.59 0.77 -10.95
CA ASN A 217 -24.44 -0.09 -10.68
C ASN A 217 -23.67 0.33 -9.41
N ALA A 218 -24.31 1.04 -8.48
CA ALA A 218 -23.65 1.52 -7.28
C ALA A 218 -23.30 0.38 -6.29
N PHE A 219 -22.27 0.63 -5.49
CA PHE A 219 -22.03 -0.06 -4.23
C PHE A 219 -23.00 0.48 -3.18
N VAL A 220 -23.78 -0.40 -2.55
CA VAL A 220 -24.77 -0.03 -1.52
C VAL A 220 -24.33 -0.54 -0.14
N THR A 221 -24.47 0.29 0.89
CA THR A 221 -24.25 -0.11 2.28
C THR A 221 -25.24 0.58 3.22
N THR A 222 -25.34 0.11 4.45
CA THR A 222 -26.06 0.79 5.54
C THR A 222 -25.10 1.48 6.50
N VAL A 223 -25.60 2.49 7.22
CA VAL A 223 -24.86 3.10 8.34
C VAL A 223 -24.48 2.05 9.39
N ALA A 224 -25.36 1.08 9.67
CA ALA A 224 -25.08 -0.02 10.59
C ALA A 224 -23.85 -0.85 10.17
N GLU A 225 -23.69 -1.13 8.87
CA GLU A 225 -22.51 -1.83 8.35
C GLU A 225 -21.24 -0.99 8.50
N ILE A 226 -21.29 0.31 8.21
CA ILE A 226 -20.14 1.21 8.41
C ILE A 226 -19.72 1.23 9.88
N LEU A 227 -20.67 1.32 10.82
CA LEU A 227 -20.39 1.29 12.26
C LEU A 227 -19.77 -0.06 12.69
N LYS A 228 -20.25 -1.16 12.12
CA LYS A 228 -19.66 -2.49 12.34
C LYS A 228 -18.21 -2.53 11.84
N TRP A 229 -17.94 -2.03 10.63
CA TRP A 229 -16.60 -1.99 10.06
C TRP A 229 -15.67 -1.06 10.86
N GLN A 230 -16.14 0.10 11.31
CA GLN A 230 -15.40 0.97 12.22
C GLN A 230 -15.04 0.26 13.53
N GLY A 231 -16.00 -0.47 14.11
CA GLY A 231 -15.81 -1.24 15.35
C GLY A 231 -14.88 -2.45 15.22
N SER A 232 -14.50 -2.83 13.99
CA SER A 232 -13.55 -3.90 13.71
C SER A 232 -12.08 -3.44 13.73
N PHE A 233 -11.83 -2.13 13.87
CA PHE A 233 -10.49 -1.57 13.88
C PHE A 233 -9.64 -2.16 15.02
N ALA A 234 -8.41 -2.52 14.67
CA ALA A 234 -7.41 -3.06 15.58
C ALA A 234 -5.99 -2.60 15.17
N VAL A 235 -5.12 -2.44 16.17
CA VAL A 235 -3.70 -2.10 15.98
C VAL A 235 -2.86 -3.20 16.61
N TYR A 236 -1.88 -3.66 15.87
CA TYR A 236 -0.89 -4.64 16.30
C TYR A 236 0.49 -4.00 16.17
N ALA A 237 1.34 -4.13 17.19
CA ALA A 237 2.69 -3.58 17.14
C ALA A 237 3.70 -4.55 17.74
N ASP A 238 4.91 -4.57 17.20
CA ASP A 238 6.01 -5.39 17.72
C ASP A 238 6.48 -4.86 19.08
N ARG A 239 6.25 -5.63 20.14
CA ARG A 239 6.59 -5.24 21.52
C ARG A 239 8.10 -5.16 21.79
N THR A 240 8.92 -5.66 20.87
CA THR A 240 10.39 -5.65 21.01
C THR A 240 11.01 -4.33 20.56
N ILE A 241 10.24 -3.46 19.91
CA ILE A 241 10.69 -2.14 19.49
C ILE A 241 10.72 -1.21 20.71
N GLN A 242 11.88 -0.60 20.96
CA GLN A 242 12.08 0.31 22.07
C GLN A 242 11.15 1.53 21.94
N GLY A 243 10.43 1.86 23.01
CA GLY A 243 9.46 2.97 23.01
C GLY A 243 8.09 2.62 22.43
N MET A 244 7.86 1.36 22.03
CA MET A 244 6.57 0.91 21.53
C MET A 244 5.60 0.63 22.69
N ASP A 245 4.72 1.59 22.97
CA ASP A 245 3.63 1.43 23.94
C ASP A 245 2.30 2.00 23.43
N LYS A 246 1.23 1.84 24.23
CA LYS A 246 -0.10 2.31 23.85
C LYS A 246 -0.22 3.83 23.77
N GLU A 247 0.59 4.56 24.54
CA GLU A 247 0.58 6.02 24.54
C GLU A 247 1.20 6.54 23.25
N PHE A 248 2.38 6.03 22.88
CA PHE A 248 3.02 6.25 21.59
C PHE A 248 2.06 5.95 20.44
N LEU A 249 1.43 4.77 20.43
CA LEU A 249 0.47 4.41 19.38
C LEU A 249 -0.69 5.39 19.30
N CYS A 250 -1.26 5.81 20.44
CA CYS A 250 -2.34 6.79 20.45
C CYS A 250 -1.91 8.14 19.87
N GLN A 251 -0.72 8.62 20.24
CA GLN A 251 -0.17 9.89 19.73
C GLN A 251 0.13 9.81 18.22
N ALA A 252 0.78 8.75 17.77
CA ALA A 252 1.11 8.55 16.37
C ALA A 252 -0.15 8.47 15.49
N LEU A 253 -1.17 7.71 15.90
CA LEU A 253 -2.41 7.55 15.15
C LEU A 253 -3.27 8.83 15.08
N GLN A 254 -3.01 9.83 15.94
CA GLN A 254 -3.60 11.16 15.86
C GLN A 254 -2.89 12.10 14.87
N GLY A 255 -1.86 11.61 14.16
CA GLY A 255 -1.00 12.47 13.33
C GLY A 255 -0.15 13.43 14.18
N LYS A 256 0.07 13.11 15.45
CA LYS A 256 0.90 13.91 16.38
C LYS A 256 2.30 13.35 16.56
N SER A 257 2.63 12.22 15.92
CA SER A 257 4.00 11.72 15.94
C SER A 257 4.95 12.73 15.32
N LYS A 258 6.08 12.98 15.98
CA LYS A 258 7.16 13.77 15.42
C LYS A 258 7.90 12.98 14.34
N HIS A 259 8.63 13.70 13.49
CA HIS A 259 9.60 13.10 12.58
C HIS A 259 10.72 12.35 13.34
N GLY A 260 11.52 11.55 12.64
CA GLY A 260 12.58 10.75 13.25
C GLY A 260 12.04 9.48 13.91
N ASN A 261 12.46 9.20 15.16
CA ASN A 261 12.31 7.86 15.74
C ASN A 261 10.84 7.43 15.90
N GLU A 262 9.94 8.38 16.17
CA GLU A 262 8.51 8.09 16.28
C GLU A 262 7.93 7.63 14.92
N ALA A 263 8.24 8.32 13.83
CA ALA A 263 7.87 7.92 12.48
C ALA A 263 8.53 6.58 12.07
N PHE A 264 9.80 6.38 12.44
CA PHE A 264 10.51 5.13 12.20
C PHE A 264 9.82 3.93 12.87
N CYS A 265 9.38 4.09 14.12
CA CYS A 265 8.71 3.03 14.88
C CYS A 265 7.40 2.56 14.24
N MET A 266 6.71 3.42 13.48
CA MET A 266 5.44 3.07 12.82
C MET A 266 5.57 1.95 11.77
N LYS A 267 6.79 1.63 11.31
CA LYS A 267 7.05 0.50 10.38
C LYS A 267 6.74 -0.85 10.99
N PHE A 268 6.78 -0.92 12.32
CA PHE A 268 6.48 -2.11 13.09
C PHE A 268 5.05 -2.11 13.65
N VAL A 269 4.20 -1.22 13.12
CA VAL A 269 2.79 -1.08 13.51
C VAL A 269 1.90 -1.47 12.33
N VAL A 270 0.90 -2.31 12.62
CA VAL A 270 -0.04 -2.86 11.65
C VAL A 270 -1.45 -2.48 12.08
N ARG A 271 -2.16 -1.76 11.21
CA ARG A 271 -3.55 -1.34 11.43
C ARG A 271 -4.46 -2.20 10.57
N ILE A 272 -5.51 -2.77 11.16
CA ILE A 272 -6.42 -3.67 10.44
C ILE A 272 -7.86 -3.28 10.73
N SER A 273 -8.69 -3.27 9.69
CA SER A 273 -10.15 -3.16 9.80
C SER A 273 -10.83 -3.96 8.70
N ASP A 274 -12.06 -4.41 8.93
CA ASP A 274 -12.98 -4.76 7.85
C ASP A 274 -13.13 -3.54 6.95
N CYS A 275 -12.95 -3.73 5.65
CA CYS A 275 -12.98 -2.63 4.70
C CYS A 275 -13.34 -3.14 3.30
N PRO A 276 -14.54 -2.83 2.80
CA PRO A 276 -14.88 -3.17 1.43
C PRO A 276 -14.13 -2.32 0.41
N ILE A 277 -14.05 -2.88 -0.79
CA ILE A 277 -13.55 -2.23 -1.99
C ILE A 277 -14.76 -1.68 -2.75
N LEU A 278 -14.72 -0.40 -3.09
CA LEU A 278 -15.75 0.29 -3.85
C LEU A 278 -15.51 0.21 -5.35
N MET A 279 -14.25 0.22 -5.77
CA MET A 279 -13.84 0.17 -7.18
C MET A 279 -12.49 -0.52 -7.37
N LYS A 280 -12.24 -1.02 -8.58
CA LYS A 280 -10.96 -1.61 -9.00
C LYS A 280 -9.91 -0.54 -9.28
N PHE A 281 -8.64 -0.92 -9.46
CA PHE A 281 -7.57 0.03 -9.79
C PHE A 281 -7.75 0.70 -11.17
N ASP A 282 -8.70 0.28 -12.00
CA ASP A 282 -9.04 0.96 -13.25
C ASP A 282 -10.29 1.85 -13.15
N ALA A 283 -10.69 2.20 -11.91
CA ALA A 283 -11.85 3.01 -11.56
C ALA A 283 -13.21 2.37 -11.88
N GLN A 284 -13.25 1.09 -12.25
CA GLN A 284 -14.52 0.37 -12.40
C GLN A 284 -15.16 0.12 -11.03
N ILE A 285 -16.39 0.61 -10.85
CA ILE A 285 -17.18 0.39 -9.62
C ILE A 285 -17.50 -1.09 -9.46
N LEU A 286 -17.32 -1.59 -8.24
CA LEU A 286 -17.78 -2.91 -7.83
C LEU A 286 -19.23 -2.77 -7.31
N SER A 287 -20.19 -3.06 -8.18
CA SER A 287 -21.60 -3.06 -7.78
C SER A 287 -21.85 -4.06 -6.66
N ARG A 288 -22.72 -3.70 -5.72
CA ARG A 288 -22.98 -4.51 -4.52
C ARG A 288 -24.40 -4.31 -4.02
N SER A 289 -25.09 -5.41 -3.73
CA SER A 289 -26.38 -5.45 -3.05
C SER A 289 -26.20 -5.67 -1.54
N LEU A 290 -27.22 -5.36 -0.74
CA LEU A 290 -27.15 -5.54 0.72
C LEU A 290 -27.12 -7.01 1.15
N ASP A 291 -27.54 -7.93 0.28
CA ASP A 291 -27.51 -9.37 0.54
C ASP A 291 -26.11 -9.96 0.34
N ASP A 292 -25.20 -9.22 -0.30
CA ASP A 292 -23.81 -9.62 -0.48
C ASP A 292 -23.03 -9.53 0.83
N ASN A 293 -22.42 -10.65 1.22
CA ASN A 293 -21.60 -10.74 2.44
C ASN A 293 -20.10 -10.54 2.20
N TRP A 294 -19.63 -10.60 0.95
CA TRP A 294 -18.19 -10.45 0.64
C TRP A 294 -17.55 -9.17 1.24
N PRO A 295 -18.24 -8.02 1.42
CA PRO A 295 -17.67 -6.85 2.08
C PRO A 295 -17.13 -7.11 3.49
N ASN A 296 -17.77 -8.02 4.22
CA ASN A 296 -17.41 -8.37 5.60
C ASN A 296 -16.24 -9.36 5.68
N LEU A 297 -15.76 -9.85 4.54
CA LEU A 297 -14.67 -10.81 4.46
C LEU A 297 -13.33 -10.16 4.09
N ILE A 298 -13.33 -8.87 3.75
CA ILE A 298 -12.13 -8.13 3.35
C ILE A 298 -11.59 -7.34 4.52
N LYS A 299 -10.32 -7.59 4.85
CA LYS A 299 -9.52 -6.81 5.80
C LYS A 299 -8.56 -5.89 5.06
N LEU A 300 -8.62 -4.59 5.33
CA LEU A 300 -7.57 -3.68 4.90
C LEU A 300 -6.47 -3.63 5.96
N VAL A 301 -5.25 -3.94 5.56
CA VAL A 301 -4.08 -4.03 6.44
C VAL A 301 -3.13 -2.89 6.07
N SER A 302 -3.03 -1.86 6.90
CA SER A 302 -2.19 -0.69 6.64
C SER A 302 -0.90 -0.73 7.47
N VAL A 303 0.24 -0.69 6.78
CA VAL A 303 1.59 -0.78 7.38
C VAL A 303 2.50 0.23 6.70
N THR A 304 3.35 0.92 7.47
CA THR A 304 4.32 1.84 6.88
C THR A 304 5.55 1.08 6.37
N GLY A 305 6.12 1.52 5.25
CA GLY A 305 7.27 0.88 4.63
C GLY A 305 8.62 1.43 5.09
N ILE A 306 9.70 0.72 4.75
CA ILE A 306 11.02 1.37 4.68
C ILE A 306 10.95 2.39 3.55
N ASP A 307 11.39 3.61 3.84
CA ASP A 307 11.18 4.74 2.95
C ASP A 307 12.45 5.59 2.80
N PHE A 308 12.84 5.82 1.54
CA PHE A 308 13.96 6.68 1.18
C PHE A 308 13.51 7.89 0.34
N ALA A 309 12.25 8.32 0.46
CA ALA A 309 11.62 9.41 -0.30
C ALA A 309 12.20 10.79 -0.02
N GLY A 310 13.06 10.94 0.98
CA GLY A 310 13.69 12.22 1.24
C GLY A 310 12.93 13.16 2.14
N ARG A 311 11.94 12.68 2.91
CA ARG A 311 11.14 13.54 3.76
C ARG A 311 11.74 13.61 5.16
N GLU A 312 11.34 14.63 5.91
CA GLU A 312 11.77 14.77 7.31
C GLU A 312 11.43 13.52 8.15
N HIS A 313 10.31 12.86 7.85
CA HIS A 313 9.88 11.61 8.48
C HIS A 313 10.74 10.40 8.12
N ASP A 314 11.54 10.47 7.05
CA ASP A 314 12.37 9.36 6.54
C ASP A 314 13.85 9.53 6.96
N VAL A 315 14.18 10.55 7.77
CA VAL A 315 15.56 10.82 8.23
C VAL A 315 16.15 9.62 8.97
N ASP A 316 15.33 8.94 9.77
CA ASP A 316 15.80 7.79 10.54
C ASP A 316 15.92 6.52 9.69
N ASP A 317 15.19 6.40 8.58
CA ASP A 317 15.50 5.37 7.57
C ASP A 317 16.91 5.55 7.01
N ILE A 318 17.30 6.79 6.69
CA ILE A 318 18.65 7.09 6.19
C ILE A 318 19.70 6.78 7.23
N THR A 319 19.57 7.34 8.43
CA THR A 319 20.63 7.24 9.44
C THR A 319 20.73 5.85 10.06
N THR A 320 19.67 5.04 9.99
CA THR A 320 19.67 3.65 10.45
C THR A 320 20.14 2.67 9.39
N TYR A 321 19.72 2.83 8.13
CA TYR A 321 19.95 1.81 7.10
C TYR A 321 21.13 2.09 6.18
N ILE A 322 21.65 3.32 6.11
CA ILE A 322 22.80 3.64 5.25
C ILE A 322 24.02 3.88 6.12
N THR A 323 25.04 3.02 6.08
CA THR A 323 26.19 3.09 6.99
C THR A 323 27.08 4.30 6.74
N ASN A 324 27.18 4.76 5.49
CA ASN A 324 28.01 5.90 5.08
C ASN A 324 27.20 7.17 4.80
N TRP A 325 26.02 7.33 5.42
CA TRP A 325 25.10 8.42 5.10
C TRP A 325 25.74 9.82 5.20
N LYS A 326 26.66 10.05 6.15
CA LYS A 326 27.36 11.33 6.34
C LYS A 326 28.22 11.73 5.14
N GLU A 327 28.69 10.76 4.37
CA GLU A 327 29.49 10.97 3.15
C GLU A 327 28.60 11.11 1.91
N VAL A 328 27.34 10.70 2.02
CA VAL A 328 26.38 10.68 0.92
C VAL A 328 25.58 11.98 0.85
N PHE A 329 25.12 12.48 1.99
CA PHE A 329 24.17 13.57 2.06
C PHE A 329 24.81 14.90 2.47
N HIS A 330 24.26 15.99 1.95
CA HIS A 330 24.45 17.31 2.53
C HIS A 330 23.92 17.32 3.97
N LEU A 331 24.68 17.88 4.90
CA LEU A 331 24.32 17.93 6.31
C LEU A 331 23.82 19.32 6.69
N ASP A 332 22.77 19.36 7.51
CA ASP A 332 22.40 20.57 8.22
C ASP A 332 23.49 20.89 9.26
N ARG A 333 24.03 22.11 9.21
CA ARG A 333 25.14 22.52 10.09
C ARG A 333 24.75 22.60 11.57
N SER A 334 23.48 22.83 11.87
CA SER A 334 22.98 22.98 13.23
C SER A 334 22.70 21.64 13.90
N THR A 335 22.21 20.65 13.15
CA THR A 335 21.82 19.34 13.69
C THR A 335 22.80 18.21 13.36
N GLY A 336 23.62 18.38 12.32
CA GLY A 336 24.50 17.34 11.79
C GLY A 336 23.76 16.20 11.06
N MET A 337 22.45 16.34 10.85
CA MET A 337 21.59 15.36 10.17
C MET A 337 21.53 15.62 8.66
N PRO A 338 21.07 14.66 7.84
CA PRO A 338 20.80 14.89 6.42
C PRO A 338 19.89 16.11 6.24
N ALA A 339 20.33 17.07 5.43
CA ALA A 339 19.60 18.29 5.17
C ALA A 339 18.38 17.98 4.28
N VAL A 340 17.20 18.39 4.76
CA VAL A 340 15.94 18.33 4.04
C VAL A 340 15.53 19.78 3.70
N PHE A 341 15.73 20.19 2.46
CA PHE A 341 15.41 21.57 2.07
C PHE A 341 13.92 21.69 1.76
N HIS A 342 13.24 22.68 2.36
CA HIS A 342 11.81 22.88 2.19
C HIS A 342 10.93 21.68 2.62
N GLY A 343 11.43 20.85 3.55
CA GLY A 343 10.71 19.67 4.05
C GLY A 343 10.60 18.51 3.05
N ARG A 344 11.33 18.55 1.92
CA ARG A 344 11.29 17.52 0.87
C ARG A 344 12.67 17.25 0.26
N ASP A 345 12.90 15.98 -0.10
CA ASP A 345 14.06 15.40 -0.75
C ASP A 345 15.41 15.58 0.00
N PHE A 346 16.12 14.48 0.26
CA PHE A 346 17.50 14.55 0.76
C PHE A 346 18.43 15.00 -0.37
N TYR A 347 19.32 15.95 -0.08
CA TYR A 347 20.31 16.41 -1.06
C TYR A 347 21.57 15.57 -0.99
N LEU A 348 21.92 14.93 -2.11
CA LEU A 348 23.17 14.18 -2.26
C LEU A 348 24.36 15.11 -2.53
N LEU A 349 25.53 14.79 -1.96
CA LEU A 349 26.78 15.47 -2.33
C LEU A 349 27.13 15.16 -3.79
N ARG A 350 27.53 16.16 -4.58
CA ARG A 350 27.83 15.97 -6.02
C ARG A 350 28.87 14.87 -6.32
N SER A 351 29.78 14.62 -5.39
CA SER A 351 30.84 13.61 -5.50
C SER A 351 30.74 12.62 -4.34
N HIS A 352 29.52 12.20 -4.01
CA HIS A 352 29.31 11.19 -2.98
C HIS A 352 29.89 9.82 -3.39
N PRO A 353 30.39 9.02 -2.43
CA PRO A 353 30.71 7.62 -2.68
C PRO A 353 29.41 6.81 -2.91
N PRO A 354 29.49 5.59 -3.47
CA PRO A 354 28.34 4.69 -3.55
C PRO A 354 27.68 4.51 -2.18
N VAL A 355 26.35 4.50 -2.16
CA VAL A 355 25.56 4.31 -0.93
C VAL A 355 25.79 2.89 -0.41
N GLN A 356 26.12 2.77 0.88
CA GLN A 356 26.36 1.50 1.54
C GLN A 356 25.18 1.17 2.46
N LEU A 357 24.44 0.12 2.13
CA LEU A 357 23.31 -0.34 2.93
C LEU A 357 23.79 -1.23 4.08
N ASP A 358 23.31 -0.98 5.30
CA ASP A 358 23.38 -1.95 6.40
C ASP A 358 22.39 -3.10 6.10
N THR A 359 22.86 -4.01 5.27
CA THR A 359 22.07 -5.14 4.77
C THR A 359 21.53 -5.99 5.91
N ARG A 360 22.32 -6.16 6.99
CA ARG A 360 21.90 -6.96 8.14
C ARG A 360 20.76 -6.28 8.86
N ARG A 361 20.91 -4.99 9.18
CA ARG A 361 19.88 -4.23 9.90
C ARG A 361 18.58 -4.15 9.11
N VAL A 362 18.66 -3.83 7.82
CA VAL A 362 17.51 -3.79 6.91
C VAL A 362 16.81 -5.13 6.88
N LEU A 363 17.55 -6.23 6.73
CA LEU A 363 16.97 -7.56 6.66
C LEU A 363 16.26 -7.95 7.96
N ASP A 364 16.90 -7.71 9.11
CA ASP A 364 16.33 -8.01 10.42
C ASP A 364 15.00 -7.27 10.62
N ASP A 365 14.93 -5.99 10.26
CA ASP A 365 13.73 -5.18 10.40
C ASP A 365 12.65 -5.56 9.37
N LEU A 366 13.01 -5.85 8.11
CA LEU A 366 12.07 -6.39 7.11
C LEU A 366 11.43 -7.71 7.59
N MET A 367 12.22 -8.61 8.19
CA MET A 367 11.68 -9.85 8.77
C MET A 367 10.71 -9.58 9.93
N LYS A 368 11.02 -8.61 10.81
CA LYS A 368 10.08 -8.21 11.88
C LYS A 368 8.80 -7.63 11.31
N MET A 369 8.87 -6.80 10.28
CA MET A 369 7.70 -6.21 9.62
C MET A 369 6.82 -7.30 9.01
N VAL A 370 7.40 -8.27 8.28
CA VAL A 370 6.67 -9.43 7.73
C VAL A 370 6.02 -10.24 8.85
N ARG A 371 6.79 -10.59 9.89
CA ARG A 371 6.31 -11.39 11.02
C ARG A 371 5.13 -10.72 11.74
N THR A 372 5.27 -9.45 12.09
CA THR A 372 4.25 -8.68 12.81
C THR A 372 2.97 -8.61 12.00
N ARG A 373 3.08 -8.32 10.69
CA ARG A 373 1.94 -8.29 9.78
C ARG A 373 1.24 -9.63 9.65
N LEU A 374 1.96 -10.71 9.38
CA LEU A 374 1.36 -12.04 9.22
C LEU A 374 0.74 -12.53 10.53
N ARG A 375 1.35 -12.26 11.68
CA ARG A 375 0.73 -12.54 12.99
C ARG A 375 -0.56 -11.75 13.21
N ALA A 376 -0.57 -10.46 12.87
CA ALA A 376 -1.77 -9.63 12.95
C ALA A 376 -2.88 -10.18 12.04
N CYS A 377 -2.58 -10.55 10.80
CA CYS A 377 -3.52 -11.21 9.90
C CYS A 377 -4.04 -12.54 10.47
N ASP A 378 -3.17 -13.37 11.05
CA ASP A 378 -3.56 -14.64 11.64
C ASP A 378 -4.48 -14.47 12.86
N MET A 379 -4.17 -13.50 13.74
CA MET A 379 -5.02 -13.13 14.88
C MET A 379 -6.38 -12.58 14.44
N GLU A 380 -6.41 -11.89 13.30
CA GLU A 380 -7.62 -11.47 12.61
C GLU A 380 -8.23 -12.58 11.76
N ARG A 381 -7.83 -13.85 11.93
CA ARG A 381 -8.38 -15.04 11.25
C ARG A 381 -8.44 -14.90 9.72
N VAL A 382 -7.50 -14.18 9.13
CA VAL A 382 -7.37 -14.09 7.68
C VAL A 382 -6.95 -15.45 7.13
N GLU A 383 -7.63 -15.91 6.09
CA GLU A 383 -7.34 -17.19 5.43
C GLU A 383 -6.43 -17.01 4.23
N ILE A 384 -6.60 -15.94 3.46
CA ILE A 384 -5.78 -15.63 2.28
C ILE A 384 -5.20 -14.22 2.43
N VAL A 385 -3.88 -14.11 2.38
CA VAL A 385 -3.20 -12.81 2.49
C VAL A 385 -2.85 -12.33 1.09
N VAL A 386 -3.35 -11.16 0.67
CA VAL A 386 -2.95 -10.49 -0.57
C VAL A 386 -2.02 -9.34 -0.25
N GLU A 387 -0.79 -9.40 -0.75
CA GLU A 387 0.26 -8.42 -0.47
C GLU A 387 0.80 -7.78 -1.75
N THR A 388 1.12 -6.50 -1.65
CA THR A 388 2.07 -5.81 -2.52
C THR A 388 3.42 -5.71 -1.79
N GLY A 389 4.53 -5.59 -2.49
CA GLY A 389 5.83 -5.40 -1.82
C GLY A 389 5.86 -4.11 -1.00
N ILE A 390 6.04 -4.19 0.33
CA ILE A 390 6.12 -3.01 1.20
C ILE A 390 7.39 -2.22 0.93
N GLY A 391 7.25 -0.90 0.74
CA GLY A 391 8.39 0.01 0.50
C GLY A 391 9.12 -0.24 -0.83
N LEU A 392 8.54 -1.04 -1.74
CA LEU A 392 9.20 -1.43 -3.00
C LEU A 392 8.83 -0.54 -4.20
N GLY A 393 8.13 0.57 -3.96
CA GLY A 393 7.76 1.56 -4.97
C GLY A 393 8.85 2.59 -5.24
N VAL A 394 8.45 3.85 -5.45
CA VAL A 394 9.36 5.00 -5.63
C VAL A 394 10.38 5.12 -4.49
N PHE A 395 9.99 4.65 -3.32
CA PHE A 395 10.67 4.81 -2.05
C PHE A 395 11.73 3.74 -1.75
N ALA A 396 11.93 2.78 -2.64
CA ALA A 396 12.95 1.73 -2.49
C ALA A 396 14.40 2.25 -2.57
N GLY A 397 14.64 3.55 -2.67
CA GLY A 397 15.99 4.11 -2.78
C GLY A 397 16.55 4.06 -4.20
N LYS A 398 15.71 4.12 -5.22
CA LYS A 398 16.13 4.12 -6.64
C LYS A 398 17.09 5.27 -6.96
N HIS A 399 16.83 6.45 -6.40
CA HIS A 399 17.70 7.62 -6.56
C HIS A 399 19.04 7.49 -5.82
N LEU A 400 19.13 6.53 -4.89
CA LEU A 400 20.32 6.19 -4.12
C LEU A 400 21.09 5.00 -4.73
N GLY A 401 20.51 4.31 -5.72
CA GLY A 401 21.10 3.13 -6.35
C GLY A 401 21.05 1.85 -5.49
N ILE A 402 20.15 1.77 -4.52
CA ILE A 402 20.02 0.63 -3.59
C ILE A 402 18.71 -0.17 -3.77
N ASP A 403 17.84 0.23 -4.69
CA ASP A 403 16.50 -0.36 -4.86
C ASP A 403 16.53 -1.84 -5.20
N ASP A 404 17.46 -2.28 -6.04
CA ASP A 404 17.69 -3.70 -6.32
C ASP A 404 18.00 -4.51 -5.05
N GLN A 405 18.79 -3.94 -4.13
CA GLN A 405 19.16 -4.60 -2.87
C GLN A 405 17.94 -4.70 -1.96
N ILE A 406 17.19 -3.60 -1.80
CA ILE A 406 15.97 -3.56 -0.98
C ILE A 406 14.93 -4.57 -1.48
N ARG A 407 14.67 -4.64 -2.79
CA ARG A 407 13.71 -5.61 -3.35
C ARG A 407 14.11 -7.06 -3.09
N LYS A 408 15.39 -7.40 -3.26
CA LYS A 408 15.91 -8.74 -2.97
C LYS A 408 15.81 -9.08 -1.48
N LEU A 409 16.15 -8.15 -0.60
CA LEU A 409 16.04 -8.35 0.85
C LEU A 409 14.59 -8.52 1.29
N SER A 410 13.65 -7.77 0.70
CA SER A 410 12.22 -7.93 0.97
C SER A 410 11.68 -9.28 0.50
N ALA A 411 12.06 -9.72 -0.70
CA ALA A 411 11.72 -11.06 -1.19
C ALA A 411 12.26 -12.15 -0.26
N TYR A 412 13.54 -12.02 0.14
CA TYR A 412 14.19 -12.96 1.05
C TYR A 412 13.50 -12.98 2.41
N ALA A 413 13.20 -11.82 3.00
CA ALA A 413 12.54 -11.71 4.30
C ALA A 413 11.16 -12.41 4.28
N ALA A 414 10.37 -12.16 3.24
CA ALA A 414 9.07 -12.81 3.05
C ALA A 414 9.22 -14.33 2.95
N ARG A 415 10.08 -14.84 2.06
CA ARG A 415 10.33 -16.27 1.92
C ARG A 415 10.80 -16.89 3.23
N TYR A 416 11.77 -16.25 3.90
CA TYR A 416 12.37 -16.75 5.13
C TYR A 416 11.33 -16.90 6.23
N VAL A 417 10.54 -15.86 6.50
CA VAL A 417 9.48 -15.91 7.53
C VAL A 417 8.45 -16.98 7.20
N LEU A 418 8.00 -17.07 5.94
CA LEU A 418 7.03 -18.09 5.54
C LEU A 418 7.59 -19.51 5.67
N GLN A 419 8.85 -19.72 5.33
CA GLN A 419 9.46 -21.04 5.41
C GLN A 419 9.81 -21.44 6.85
N LYS A 420 10.20 -20.48 7.70
CA LYS A 420 10.64 -20.74 9.08
C LYS A 420 9.54 -20.63 10.13
N GLU A 421 8.52 -19.84 9.88
CA GLU A 421 7.44 -19.57 10.84
C GLU A 421 6.06 -19.88 10.26
N GLY A 422 5.95 -20.24 8.97
CA GLY A 422 4.68 -20.54 8.31
C GLY A 422 3.80 -21.55 9.04
N PHE A 423 4.42 -22.54 9.70
CA PHE A 423 3.71 -23.57 10.45
C PHE A 423 3.05 -23.05 11.74
N THR A 424 3.41 -21.84 12.19
CA THR A 424 2.86 -21.21 13.39
C THR A 424 1.57 -20.43 13.11
N PHE A 425 1.29 -20.09 11.85
CA PHE A 425 0.06 -19.40 11.46
C PHE A 425 -1.06 -20.43 11.32
N THR A 426 -2.12 -20.25 12.10
CA THR A 426 -3.20 -21.25 12.25
C THR A 426 -4.36 -21.04 11.28
N ASN A 427 -4.56 -19.80 10.82
CA ASN A 427 -5.66 -19.40 9.96
C ASN A 427 -5.20 -19.17 8.52
N ILE A 428 -3.99 -18.64 8.32
CA ILE A 428 -3.46 -18.34 6.98
C ILE A 428 -3.21 -19.63 6.21
N ARG A 429 -3.87 -19.76 5.04
CA ARG A 429 -3.81 -20.94 4.18
C ARG A 429 -3.05 -20.71 2.88
N ALA A 430 -2.94 -19.45 2.42
CA ALA A 430 -2.13 -19.10 1.26
C ALA A 430 -1.77 -17.61 1.29
N ILE A 431 -0.70 -17.27 0.58
CA ILE A 431 -0.32 -15.87 0.31
C ILE A 431 -0.31 -15.62 -1.20
N VAL A 432 -0.83 -14.47 -1.60
CA VAL A 432 -0.83 -13.97 -2.97
C VAL A 432 -0.04 -12.66 -3.00
N PHE A 433 1.11 -12.67 -3.65
CA PHE A 433 1.87 -11.45 -3.95
C PHE A 433 1.40 -10.87 -5.29
N ALA A 434 0.63 -9.78 -5.21
CA ALA A 434 0.20 -8.97 -6.34
C ALA A 434 1.32 -7.99 -6.71
N LEU A 435 2.22 -8.40 -7.61
CA LEU A 435 3.43 -7.65 -7.97
C LEU A 435 3.34 -7.17 -9.42
N PRO A 436 2.81 -5.95 -9.64
CA PRO A 436 2.65 -5.42 -10.98
C PRO A 436 4.00 -5.21 -11.69
N ILE A 437 4.07 -5.62 -12.96
CA ILE A 437 5.28 -5.46 -13.79
C ILE A 437 5.19 -4.14 -14.58
N PHE A 438 5.97 -3.12 -14.22
CA PHE A 438 5.91 -1.83 -14.91
C PHE A 438 7.03 -1.63 -15.93
N SER A 439 8.20 -2.20 -15.67
CA SER A 439 9.44 -1.76 -16.33
C SER A 439 9.64 -2.37 -17.73
N LYS A 440 9.84 -1.48 -18.73
CA LYS A 440 10.29 -1.83 -20.09
C LYS A 440 11.46 -0.93 -20.50
N ASP A 441 12.40 -1.46 -21.27
CA ASP A 441 13.47 -0.68 -21.88
C ASP A 441 12.97 0.12 -23.09
N THR A 442 13.85 0.94 -23.68
CA THR A 442 13.55 1.77 -24.85
C THR A 442 13.17 0.96 -26.10
N SER A 443 13.53 -0.33 -26.15
CA SER A 443 13.13 -1.27 -27.19
C SER A 443 11.83 -2.02 -26.88
N GLY A 444 11.17 -1.70 -25.75
CA GLY A 444 9.94 -2.33 -25.30
C GLY A 444 10.14 -3.70 -24.64
N ARG A 445 11.38 -4.14 -24.41
CA ARG A 445 11.68 -5.39 -23.69
C ARG A 445 11.45 -5.18 -22.20
N ARG A 446 10.87 -6.17 -21.55
CA ARG A 446 10.66 -6.16 -20.10
C ARG A 446 12.02 -6.12 -19.37
N LEU A 447 12.16 -5.20 -18.44
CA LEU A 447 13.31 -5.15 -17.52
C LEU A 447 13.00 -5.98 -16.27
N PRO A 448 14.02 -6.53 -15.59
CA PRO A 448 13.85 -7.11 -14.27
C PRO A 448 13.16 -6.13 -13.33
N ASP A 449 12.15 -6.59 -12.60
CA ASP A 449 11.37 -5.79 -11.65
C ASP A 449 11.11 -6.61 -10.37
N THR A 450 10.41 -6.03 -9.40
CA THR A 450 10.03 -6.64 -8.12
C THR A 450 9.44 -8.05 -8.28
N TYR A 451 8.61 -8.26 -9.30
CA TYR A 451 8.08 -9.59 -9.63
C TYR A 451 9.19 -10.62 -9.84
N ASP A 452 10.23 -10.27 -10.62
CA ASP A 452 11.32 -11.18 -10.94
C ASP A 452 12.17 -11.48 -9.72
N ASP A 453 12.44 -10.47 -8.88
CA ASP A 453 13.19 -10.65 -7.64
C ASP A 453 12.47 -11.65 -6.71
N PHE A 454 11.15 -11.51 -6.55
CA PHE A 454 10.35 -12.46 -5.77
C PHE A 454 10.31 -13.85 -6.40
N VAL A 455 10.04 -13.97 -7.70
CA VAL A 455 10.00 -15.27 -8.38
C VAL A 455 11.36 -15.98 -8.30
N ASN A 456 12.46 -15.25 -8.50
CA ASN A 456 13.80 -15.80 -8.42
C ASN A 456 14.13 -16.25 -7.00
N GLU A 457 13.79 -15.46 -5.98
CA GLU A 457 14.05 -15.83 -4.58
C GLU A 457 13.30 -17.10 -4.18
N PHE A 458 12.01 -17.22 -4.50
CA PHE A 458 11.22 -18.40 -4.18
C PHE A 458 11.62 -19.64 -5.01
N ARG A 459 11.98 -19.45 -6.28
CA ARG A 459 12.40 -20.55 -7.17
C ARG A 459 13.81 -21.05 -6.86
N ALA A 460 14.79 -20.15 -6.79
CA ALA A 460 16.21 -20.51 -6.61
C ALA A 460 16.45 -21.22 -5.28
N ASN A 461 15.67 -20.88 -4.25
CA ASN A 461 15.76 -21.49 -2.93
C ASN A 461 14.78 -22.67 -2.74
N ASN A 462 14.08 -23.09 -3.80
CA ASN A 462 13.10 -24.18 -3.79
C ASN A 462 12.15 -24.09 -2.58
N TYR A 463 11.36 -23.01 -2.54
CA TYR A 463 10.46 -22.74 -1.42
C TYR A 463 9.60 -23.96 -1.06
N SER A 464 9.70 -24.36 0.20
CA SER A 464 9.10 -25.56 0.80
C SER A 464 8.43 -25.23 2.14
N GLY A 465 7.96 -23.99 2.30
CA GLY A 465 7.18 -23.61 3.48
C GLY A 465 5.77 -24.21 3.44
N SER A 466 5.13 -24.33 4.61
CA SER A 466 3.81 -24.95 4.78
C SER A 466 2.66 -24.15 4.19
N ILE A 467 2.89 -22.88 3.86
CA ILE A 467 1.89 -21.98 3.28
C ILE A 467 2.19 -21.82 1.79
N PRO A 468 1.31 -22.26 0.88
CA PRO A 468 1.42 -22.02 -0.55
C PRO A 468 1.48 -20.52 -0.89
N VAL A 469 2.24 -20.19 -1.93
CA VAL A 469 2.46 -18.81 -2.38
C VAL A 469 2.16 -18.70 -3.87
N LEU A 470 1.32 -17.74 -4.24
CA LEU A 470 1.11 -17.29 -5.63
C LEU A 470 1.79 -15.94 -5.82
N ILE A 471 2.66 -15.80 -6.83
CA ILE A 471 3.21 -14.51 -7.27
C ILE A 471 2.60 -14.20 -8.64
N VAL A 472 1.94 -13.03 -8.77
CA VAL A 472 1.13 -12.70 -9.95
C VAL A 472 1.15 -11.20 -10.29
N ASP A 473 1.11 -10.90 -11.58
CA ASP A 473 0.97 -9.53 -12.13
C ASP A 473 -0.51 -9.19 -12.41
N GLN A 474 -1.30 -9.01 -11.34
CA GLN A 474 -2.75 -8.73 -11.41
C GLN A 474 -3.17 -7.61 -10.47
N ASP A 475 -4.37 -7.09 -10.70
CA ASP A 475 -4.98 -6.07 -9.83
C ASP A 475 -5.26 -6.65 -8.44
N MET A 476 -4.66 -6.05 -7.41
CA MET A 476 -4.83 -6.45 -6.02
C MET A 476 -6.29 -6.35 -5.54
N HIS A 477 -7.06 -5.36 -6.00
CA HIS A 477 -8.48 -5.24 -5.68
C HIS A 477 -9.28 -6.38 -6.29
N GLU A 478 -9.01 -6.72 -7.55
CA GLU A 478 -9.69 -7.83 -8.22
C GLU A 478 -9.40 -9.15 -7.51
N LEU A 479 -8.14 -9.42 -7.21
CA LEU A 479 -7.73 -10.60 -6.44
C LEU A 479 -8.50 -10.68 -5.12
N THR A 480 -8.48 -9.61 -4.33
CA THR A 480 -9.12 -9.55 -3.02
C THR A 480 -10.63 -9.75 -3.12
N PHE A 481 -11.29 -9.04 -4.03
CA PHE A 481 -12.72 -9.14 -4.27
C PHE A 481 -13.12 -10.56 -4.71
N THR A 482 -12.40 -11.15 -5.67
CA THR A 482 -12.65 -12.52 -6.13
C THR A 482 -12.51 -13.51 -4.98
N ILE A 483 -11.45 -13.41 -4.17
CA ILE A 483 -11.23 -14.31 -3.02
C ILE A 483 -12.38 -14.17 -2.00
N ALA A 484 -12.82 -12.95 -1.70
CA ALA A 484 -13.92 -12.69 -0.79
C ALA A 484 -15.26 -13.23 -1.31
N ARG A 485 -15.54 -13.12 -2.62
CA ARG A 485 -16.74 -13.71 -3.24
C ARG A 485 -16.75 -15.23 -3.17
N GLN A 486 -15.58 -15.87 -3.13
CA GLN A 486 -15.46 -17.31 -2.90
C GLN A 486 -15.64 -17.70 -1.42
N GLY A 487 -15.95 -16.75 -0.54
CA GLY A 487 -16.27 -16.99 0.86
C GLY A 487 -15.06 -17.08 1.80
N PHE A 488 -13.86 -16.75 1.31
CA PHE A 488 -12.65 -16.70 2.13
C PHE A 488 -12.51 -15.35 2.81
N ARG A 489 -12.06 -15.35 4.07
CA ARG A 489 -11.59 -14.13 4.71
C ARG A 489 -10.23 -13.75 4.16
N VAL A 490 -10.11 -12.55 3.60
CA VAL A 490 -8.95 -12.11 2.84
C VAL A 490 -8.43 -10.78 3.38
N SER A 491 -7.11 -10.61 3.38
CA SER A 491 -6.51 -9.30 3.63
C SER A 491 -5.99 -8.66 2.35
N GLN A 492 -6.10 -7.35 2.27
CA GLN A 492 -5.47 -6.51 1.27
C GLN A 492 -4.48 -5.58 1.95
N LEU A 493 -3.22 -5.62 1.52
CA LEU A 493 -2.18 -4.73 2.04
C LEU A 493 -2.30 -3.32 1.46
N ASN A 494 -2.33 -2.33 2.35
CA ASN A 494 -2.12 -0.93 2.09
C ASN A 494 -0.71 -0.52 2.56
N PRO A 495 0.24 -0.25 1.65
CA PRO A 495 1.47 0.43 2.02
C PRO A 495 1.12 1.87 2.39
N ALA A 496 1.23 2.21 3.67
CA ALA A 496 0.84 3.51 4.20
C ALA A 496 2.05 4.44 4.42
N ASP A 497 1.76 5.74 4.51
CA ASP A 497 2.78 6.75 4.76
C ASP A 497 3.44 6.66 6.15
N SER A 498 4.65 7.21 6.27
CA SER A 498 5.59 7.01 7.39
C SER A 498 5.11 7.51 8.76
N HIS A 499 4.08 8.36 8.85
CA HIS A 499 3.54 8.87 10.12
C HIS A 499 2.27 8.13 10.60
N GLY A 500 1.84 7.06 9.91
CA GLY A 500 0.88 6.11 10.49
C GLY A 500 -0.58 6.58 10.58
N VAL A 501 -0.94 7.67 9.89
CA VAL A 501 -2.33 8.04 9.59
C VAL A 501 -2.72 7.38 8.26
N PHE A 502 -4.02 7.17 8.02
CA PHE A 502 -4.50 6.52 6.80
C PHE A 502 -5.00 7.58 5.83
N GLY A 503 -4.47 7.60 4.60
CA GLY A 503 -5.02 8.39 3.52
C GLY A 503 -4.95 9.88 3.83
N GLU A 504 -3.79 10.40 4.23
CA GLU A 504 -3.63 11.85 4.36
C GLU A 504 -3.58 12.53 2.98
N TYR A 505 -2.87 11.94 2.01
CA TYR A 505 -2.55 12.60 0.74
C TYR A 505 -3.58 12.41 -0.39
N TRP A 506 -4.71 11.73 -0.12
CA TRP A 506 -5.68 11.37 -1.17
C TRP A 506 -6.24 12.58 -1.93
N GLN A 507 -6.26 13.76 -1.33
CA GLN A 507 -6.74 15.01 -1.94
C GLN A 507 -5.72 15.71 -2.84
N ASN A 508 -4.53 15.12 -3.01
CA ASN A 508 -3.45 15.69 -3.82
C ASN A 508 -3.47 15.22 -5.27
N HIS A 509 -4.51 14.49 -5.70
CA HIS A 509 -4.65 14.04 -7.08
C HIS A 509 -3.42 13.21 -7.51
N GLY A 510 -2.83 12.48 -6.56
CA GLY A 510 -1.58 11.75 -6.73
C GLY A 510 -1.82 10.31 -7.19
N PRO A 511 -0.95 9.75 -8.04
CA PRO A 511 -1.03 8.35 -8.48
C PRO A 511 -0.41 7.37 -7.48
N ALA A 512 -0.11 7.78 -6.24
CA ALA A 512 0.51 6.88 -5.29
C ALA A 512 -0.52 5.87 -4.73
N VAL A 513 0.00 4.74 -4.24
CA VAL A 513 -0.81 3.54 -3.98
C VAL A 513 -1.76 3.76 -2.81
N GLU A 514 -1.31 4.49 -1.78
CA GLU A 514 -2.13 4.81 -0.61
C GLU A 514 -3.31 5.69 -0.99
N GLU A 515 -3.08 6.74 -1.78
CA GLU A 515 -4.13 7.65 -2.27
C GLU A 515 -5.17 6.86 -3.05
N LYS A 516 -4.73 5.96 -3.94
CA LYS A 516 -5.66 5.08 -4.67
C LYS A 516 -6.49 4.24 -3.71
N LEU A 517 -5.88 3.64 -2.69
CA LEU A 517 -6.61 2.85 -1.71
C LEU A 517 -7.63 3.69 -0.91
N ALA A 518 -7.31 4.94 -0.60
CA ALA A 518 -8.26 5.87 0.00
C ALA A 518 -9.42 6.23 -0.96
N LEU A 519 -9.18 6.26 -2.27
CA LEU A 519 -10.19 6.54 -3.31
C LEU A 519 -11.04 5.30 -3.67
N THR A 520 -10.47 4.10 -3.57
CA THR A 520 -11.10 2.87 -4.06
C THR A 520 -11.75 2.03 -2.98
N THR A 521 -11.59 2.37 -1.71
CA THR A 521 -12.12 1.61 -0.57
C THR A 521 -12.82 2.52 0.43
N LEU A 522 -13.45 1.94 1.46
CA LEU A 522 -13.94 2.70 2.61
C LEU A 522 -12.87 2.97 3.67
N GLY A 523 -11.58 2.82 3.34
CA GLY A 523 -10.46 2.95 4.28
C GLY A 523 -10.46 4.25 5.09
N LEU A 524 -10.83 5.38 4.46
CA LEU A 524 -10.99 6.66 5.16
C LEU A 524 -12.01 6.57 6.31
N LEU A 525 -13.18 5.95 6.07
CA LEU A 525 -14.23 5.84 7.09
C LEU A 525 -13.86 4.90 8.23
N VAL A 526 -13.03 3.88 7.96
CA VAL A 526 -12.77 2.78 8.92
C VAL A 526 -11.40 2.85 9.58
N GLN A 527 -10.43 3.63 9.06
CA GLN A 527 -9.08 3.75 9.64
C GLN A 527 -8.63 5.19 9.94
N HIS A 528 -9.33 6.23 9.44
CA HIS A 528 -8.92 7.61 9.72
C HIS A 528 -9.41 8.08 11.10
N HIS A 529 -8.50 8.60 11.94
CA HIS A 529 -8.82 8.98 13.33
C HIS A 529 -9.87 10.09 13.46
N LEU A 530 -9.92 11.03 12.52
CA LEU A 530 -10.97 12.07 12.47
C LEU A 530 -12.38 11.53 12.21
N ILE A 531 -12.52 10.29 11.72
CA ILE A 531 -13.82 9.71 11.31
C ILE A 531 -14.21 8.51 12.16
N ASN A 532 -13.24 7.63 12.45
CA ASN A 532 -13.45 6.44 13.26
C ASN A 532 -12.93 6.67 14.70
N PRO A 533 -13.81 6.78 15.71
CA PRO A 533 -13.40 6.97 17.10
C PRO A 533 -12.62 5.78 17.67
N TYR A 534 -12.80 4.57 17.13
CA TYR A 534 -12.08 3.38 17.60
C TYR A 534 -10.58 3.41 17.26
N VAL A 535 -10.15 4.30 16.36
CA VAL A 535 -8.72 4.49 16.06
C VAL A 535 -7.95 4.93 17.29
N LEU A 536 -8.59 5.69 18.17
CA LEU A 536 -8.00 6.26 19.38
C LEU A 536 -8.35 5.49 20.65
N ASP A 537 -8.99 4.32 20.52
CA ASP A 537 -9.34 3.45 21.65
C ASP A 537 -8.15 2.54 22.01
N PRO A 538 -7.46 2.74 23.15
CA PRO A 538 -6.28 1.96 23.52
C PRO A 538 -6.58 0.47 23.78
N ASN A 539 -7.86 0.08 23.93
CA ASN A 539 -8.25 -1.32 24.04
C ASN A 539 -8.11 -2.07 22.71
N ARG A 540 -8.01 -1.33 21.59
CA ARG A 540 -7.77 -1.88 20.26
C ARG A 540 -6.29 -2.15 19.98
N TYR A 541 -5.39 -1.71 20.86
CA TYR A 541 -3.96 -1.81 20.66
C TYR A 541 -3.40 -3.07 21.33
N LYS A 542 -2.72 -3.90 20.54
CA LYS A 542 -2.13 -5.17 20.94
C LYS A 542 -0.64 -5.17 20.65
N LEU A 543 0.17 -5.25 21.71
CA LEU A 543 1.62 -5.43 21.59
C LEU A 543 1.91 -6.94 21.50
N ILE A 544 2.49 -7.40 20.39
CA ILE A 544 2.65 -8.83 20.05
C ILE A 544 4.11 -9.27 19.98
#